data_AF-A0A2V8DYH1-F1
#
_entry.id   AF-A0A2V8DYH1-F1
#
_cell.length_a   1.000
_cell.length_b   1.000
_cell.length_c   1.000
_cell.angle_alpha   90.00
_cell.angle_beta   90.00
_cell.angle_gamma   90.00
#
_symmetry.space_group_name_H-M   'P 1'
#
loop_
_entity.id
_entity.type
_entity.pdbx_description
1 polymer ?
#
loop_
_entity_poly.entity_id
_entity_poly.type
_entity_poly.pdbx_seq_one_letter_code
_entity_poly.pdbx_strand_id
1 'polypeptide(L)' 'MRPALFSSARADWETPSDLFTRLDREFSFTLDVCATARNRKCRRYFTCSKDGLRQRWTGRCWMNPPYGRAIGAWVRKAR' A
#
# COMPACT_ATOMS: atom_id res chain seq x y z
N MET A 1 -13.20 -29.40 16.90
CA MET A 1 -13.20 -28.02 16.37
C MET A 1 -11.83 -27.41 16.64
N ARG A 2 -11.05 -27.07 15.61
CA ARG A 2 -9.79 -26.33 15.81
C ARG A 2 -10.14 -24.84 15.90
N PRO A 3 -9.78 -24.12 16.97
CA PRO A 3 -10.01 -22.68 17.04
C PRO A 3 -9.23 -22.00 15.92
N ALA A 4 -9.91 -21.12 15.18
CA ALA A 4 -9.31 -20.40 14.07
C ALA A 4 -8.16 -19.52 14.57
N LEU A 5 -6.96 -19.74 14.04
CA LEU A 5 -5.78 -18.90 14.25
C LEU A 5 -5.94 -17.58 13.48
N PHE A 6 -6.79 -16.67 13.95
CA PHE A 6 -6.85 -15.31 13.43
C PHE A 6 -6.12 -14.35 14.35
N SER A 7 -4.80 -14.34 14.23
CA SER A 7 -3.97 -13.24 14.73
C SER A 7 -2.89 -12.95 13.71
N SER A 8 -3.20 -12.13 12.70
CA SER A 8 -2.19 -11.50 11.86
C SER A 8 -1.51 -10.41 12.69
N ALA A 9 -0.54 -10.78 13.52
CA ALA A 9 0.24 -9.84 14.32
C ALA A 9 1.09 -8.87 13.46
N ARG A 10 1.16 -9.10 12.13
CA ARG A 10 1.83 -8.23 11.15
C ARG A 10 0.86 -7.88 10.03
N ALA A 11 0.49 -6.61 9.96
CA ALA A 11 -0.43 -6.07 8.96
C ALA A 11 0.31 -5.41 7.78
N ASP A 12 1.63 -5.37 7.80
CA ASP A 12 2.54 -4.64 6.90
C ASP A 12 3.22 -5.56 5.88
N TRP A 13 2.45 -6.51 5.30
CA TRP A 13 2.96 -7.35 4.21
C TRP A 13 3.41 -6.50 3.03
N GLU A 14 4.71 -6.49 2.77
CA GLU A 14 5.32 -5.73 1.68
C GLU A 14 5.24 -6.51 0.36
N THR A 15 5.02 -5.80 -0.74
CA THR A 15 5.12 -6.36 -2.09
C THR A 15 6.56 -6.80 -2.38
N PRO A 16 6.80 -8.05 -2.82
CA PRO A 16 8.11 -8.50 -3.27
C PRO A 16 8.70 -7.57 -4.33
N SER A 17 9.98 -7.23 -4.20
CA SER A 17 10.63 -6.21 -5.05
C SER A 17 10.62 -6.57 -6.53
N ASP A 18 10.73 -7.86 -6.88
CA ASP A 18 10.68 -8.31 -8.28
C ASP A 18 9.30 -8.09 -8.92
N LEU A 19 8.21 -8.38 -8.19
CA LEU A 19 6.86 -8.12 -8.65
C LEU A 19 6.62 -6.63 -8.86
N PHE A 20 7.01 -5.80 -7.87
CA PHE A 20 6.91 -4.35 -8.02
C PHE A 20 7.71 -3.85 -9.23
N THR A 21 8.96 -4.29 -9.40
CA THR A 21 9.82 -3.85 -10.50
C THR A 21 9.22 -4.18 -11.87
N ARG A 22 8.62 -5.37 -12.04
CA ARG A 22 7.95 -5.74 -13.29
C ARG A 22 6.77 -4.81 -13.61
N LEU A 23 5.93 -4.54 -12.61
CA LEU A 23 4.79 -3.64 -12.76
C LEU A 23 5.23 -2.19 -12.96
N ASP A 24 6.27 -1.74 -12.27
CA ASP A 24 6.78 -0.38 -12.40
C ASP A 24 7.39 -0.11 -13.78
N ARG A 25 7.99 -1.13 -14.41
CA ARG A 25 8.45 -1.02 -15.81
C ARG A 25 7.29 -0.81 -16.79
N GLU A 26 6.14 -1.43 -16.53
CA GLU A 26 4.95 -1.34 -17.39
C GLU A 26 4.17 -0.05 -17.12
N PHE A 27 3.92 0.26 -15.85
CA PHE A 27 3.01 1.33 -15.45
C PHE A 27 3.74 2.59 -14.99
N SER A 28 5.05 2.57 -14.73
CA SER A 28 5.84 3.74 -14.31
C SER A 28 5.17 4.51 -13.17
N PHE A 29 5.13 3.91 -11.97
CA PHE A 29 4.48 4.49 -10.80
C PHE A 29 5.25 5.71 -10.29
N THR A 30 4.50 6.70 -9.82
CA THR A 30 5.03 8.01 -9.43
C THR A 30 4.80 8.35 -7.96
N LEU A 31 3.93 7.60 -7.28
CA LEU A 31 3.51 7.84 -5.91
C LEU A 31 3.16 6.52 -5.22
N ASP A 32 3.67 6.29 -4.02
CA ASP A 32 3.27 5.18 -3.16
C ASP A 32 2.37 5.70 -2.01
N VAL A 33 1.09 5.35 -2.04
CA VAL A 33 0.08 6.03 -1.20
C VAL A 33 -0.05 5.47 0.21
N CYS A 34 0.56 4.31 0.49
CA CYS A 34 0.44 3.60 1.77
C CYS A 34 1.76 2.90 2.13
N ALA A 35 2.80 3.70 2.33
CA ALA A 35 4.13 3.21 2.65
C ALA A 35 4.67 3.74 4.00
N THR A 36 5.88 3.31 4.31
CA THR A 36 6.76 3.81 5.36
C THR A 36 8.06 4.25 4.69
N ALA A 37 8.95 4.91 5.45
CA ALA A 37 10.28 5.25 4.92
C ALA A 37 11.10 4.01 4.51
N ARG A 38 10.79 2.82 5.05
CA ARG A 38 11.54 1.57 4.85
C ARG A 38 11.03 0.74 3.66
N ASN A 39 9.72 0.69 3.43
CA ASN A 39 9.10 -0.16 2.41
C ASN A 39 8.56 0.62 1.19
N ARG A 40 8.84 1.92 1.10
CA ARG A 40 8.43 2.76 -0.03
C ARG A 40 8.90 2.17 -1.35
N LYS A 41 8.00 2.11 -2.32
CA LYS A 41 8.32 1.67 -3.69
C LYS A 41 8.59 2.83 -4.64
N CYS A 42 8.11 4.03 -4.30
CA CYS A 42 8.35 5.25 -5.08
C CYS A 42 9.16 6.29 -4.31
N ARG A 43 9.72 7.29 -5.03
CA ARG A 43 10.40 8.45 -4.40
C ARG A 43 9.42 9.34 -3.63
N ARG A 44 8.22 9.55 -4.19
CA ARG A 44 7.11 10.21 -3.50
C ARG A 44 6.26 9.16 -2.81
N TYR A 45 5.98 9.36 -1.53
CA TYR A 45 5.17 8.43 -0.76
C TYR A 45 4.46 9.11 0.42
N PHE A 46 3.37 8.51 0.87
CA PHE A 46 2.69 8.89 2.10
C PHE A 46 2.97 7.89 3.21
N THR A 47 3.36 8.40 4.36
CA THR A 47 3.51 7.65 5.59
C THR A 47 2.19 7.56 6.33
N CYS A 48 2.08 6.62 7.28
CA CYS A 48 0.95 6.55 8.20
C CYS A 48 0.63 7.91 8.85
N SER A 49 1.66 8.65 9.29
CA SER A 49 1.53 10.00 9.87
C SER A 49 0.97 11.05 8.91
N LYS A 50 1.15 10.88 7.59
CA LYS A 50 0.63 11.80 6.57
C LYS A 50 -0.80 11.45 6.13
N ASP A 51 -1.33 10.31 6.60
CA ASP A 51 -2.64 9.80 6.24
C ASP A 51 -2.93 9.85 4.73
N GLY A 52 -2.45 8.83 4.00
CA GLY A 52 -2.62 8.76 2.55
C GLY A 52 -4.08 8.81 2.06
N LEU A 53 -5.07 8.48 2.90
CA LEU A 53 -6.49 8.59 2.54
C LEU A 53 -6.95 10.05 2.49
N ARG A 54 -6.34 10.95 3.26
CA ARG A 54 -6.65 12.39 3.26
C ARG A 54 -5.89 13.17 2.20
N GLN A 55 -4.82 12.60 1.65
CA GLN A 55 -4.01 13.26 0.62
C GLN A 55 -4.65 13.20 -0.77
N ARG A 56 -4.28 14.15 -1.63
CA ARG A 56 -4.61 14.09 -3.06
C ARG A 56 -3.67 13.11 -3.76
N TRP A 57 -4.24 12.16 -4.50
CA TRP A 57 -3.49 11.23 -5.33
C TRP A 57 -3.34 11.82 -6.73
N THR A 58 -2.11 11.81 -7.26
CA THR A 58 -1.79 12.44 -8.55
C THR A 58 -0.80 11.58 -9.31
N GLY A 59 -1.06 11.34 -10.59
CA GLY A 59 -0.26 10.44 -11.42
C GLY A 59 -0.61 8.98 -11.18
N ARG A 60 0.29 8.08 -11.58
CA ARG A 60 0.10 6.62 -11.41
C ARG A 60 0.56 6.23 -10.01
N CYS A 61 -0.37 5.69 -9.23
CA CYS A 61 -0.19 5.45 -7.81
C CYS A 61 -0.06 3.96 -7.52
N TRP A 62 0.97 3.58 -6.77
CA TRP A 62 1.10 2.27 -6.15
C TRP A 62 0.35 2.26 -4.81
N MET A 63 -0.46 1.22 -4.58
CA MET A 63 -1.28 1.10 -3.38
C MET A 63 -1.23 -0.34 -2.86
N ASN A 64 -0.44 -0.56 -1.79
CA ASN A 64 -0.39 -1.81 -1.02
C ASN A 64 -0.72 -1.52 0.46
N PRO A 65 -2.00 -1.28 0.81
CA PRO A 65 -2.39 -0.85 2.15
C PRO A 65 -2.29 -2.01 3.14
N PRO A 66 -2.12 -1.74 4.43
CA PRO A 66 -2.13 -2.79 5.43
C PRO A 66 -3.44 -3.56 5.39
N TYR A 67 -3.35 -4.88 5.45
CA TYR A 67 -4.52 -5.74 5.36
C TYR A 67 -5.41 -5.57 6.59
N GLY A 68 -6.72 -5.43 6.39
CA GLY A 68 -7.69 -5.30 7.48
C GLY A 68 -8.90 -4.46 7.13
N ARG A 69 -9.57 -3.93 8.16
CA ARG A 69 -10.85 -3.22 8.03
C ARG A 69 -10.79 -1.94 7.19
N ALA A 70 -9.61 -1.36 7.02
CA ALA A 70 -9.43 -0.09 6.30
C ALA A 70 -9.33 -0.26 4.77
N ILE A 71 -9.13 -1.47 4.23
CA ILE A 71 -8.96 -1.70 2.78
C ILE A 71 -10.11 -1.07 1.96
N GLY A 72 -11.35 -1.19 2.45
CA GLY A 72 -12.52 -0.64 1.75
C GLY A 72 -12.44 0.88 1.52
N ALA A 73 -11.78 1.63 2.41
CA ALA A 73 -11.57 3.07 2.24
C ALA A 73 -10.55 3.38 1.12
N TRP A 74 -9.47 2.61 1.05
CA TRP A 74 -8.44 2.72 0.00
C TRP A 74 -9.02 2.42 -1.38
N VAL A 75 -9.75 1.32 -1.51
CA VAL A 75 -10.41 0.93 -2.77
C VAL A 75 -11.45 1.97 -3.20
N ARG A 76 -12.24 2.51 -2.27
CA ARG A 76 -13.22 3.55 -2.59
C ARG A 76 -12.56 4.83 -3.13
N LYS A 77 -11.39 5.18 -2.61
CA LYS A 77 -10.63 6.37 -3.04
C LYS A 77 -9.90 6.16 -4.38
N ALA A 78 -9.57 4.91 -4.72
CA ALA A 78 -8.90 4.55 -5.97
C ALA A 78 -9.81 4.56 -7.21
N ARG A 79 -11.11 4.82 -7.03
CA ARG A 79 -12.08 5.01 -8.12
C ARG A 79 -11.89 6.38 -8.77
#